data_AF-A0A543HTP0-F1
#
_entry.id   AF-A0A543HTP0-F1
#
_cell.length_a   1.000
_cell.length_b   1.000
_cell.length_c   1.000
_cell.angle_alpha   90.00
_cell.angle_beta   90.00
_cell.angle_gamma   90.00
#
_symmetry.space_group_name_H-M   'P 1'
#
loop_
_entity.id
_entity.type
_entity.pdbx_description
1 polymer ?
#
loop_
_entity_poly.entity_id
_entity_poly.type
_entity_poly.pdbx_seq_one_letter_code
_entity_poly.pdbx_strand_id
1 'polypeptide(L)'
;MSPDQDPPEGLIWATRGRSWGFRFLLDGGLSDPLLAYERAFANLEDEPTTCRRTAHKVALRFPDPLGRTDAAGRVIPHEFVVLGDLAKEIQSVEDGLQQVWPHVAGTYARIWYCLGSTRPC
;
A
#
# COMPACT_ATOMS: atom_id res chain seq x y z
N MET A 1 3.30 -14.03 17.87
CA MET A 1 4.40 -13.43 17.10
C MET A 1 4.59 -14.32 15.88
N SER A 2 3.90 -13.99 14.79
CA SER A 2 4.00 -14.75 13.54
C SER A 2 5.06 -14.09 12.66
N PRO A 3 5.93 -14.89 12.00
CA PRO A 3 7.03 -14.40 11.20
C PRO A 3 6.48 -13.73 9.94
N ASP A 4 7.25 -12.80 9.38
CA ASP A 4 7.08 -12.15 8.07
C ASP A 4 6.07 -12.90 7.17
N GLN A 5 4.82 -12.45 7.18
CA GLN A 5 3.83 -12.95 6.24
C GLN A 5 4.27 -12.42 4.88
N ASP A 6 4.65 -13.32 3.97
CA ASP A 6 4.80 -12.93 2.58
C ASP A 6 3.51 -12.21 2.14
N PRO A 7 3.63 -11.09 1.42
CA PRO A 7 2.48 -10.34 1.00
C PRO A 7 1.60 -11.26 0.13
N PRO A 8 0.27 -11.23 0.33
CA PRO A 8 -0.65 -12.08 -0.42
C PRO A 8 -0.50 -11.85 -1.93
N GLU A 9 -0.58 -12.93 -2.70
CA GLU A 9 -0.61 -12.84 -4.17
C GLU A 9 -1.73 -11.89 -4.62
N GLY A 10 -1.47 -11.08 -5.64
CA GLY A 10 -2.44 -10.07 -6.10
C GLY A 10 -2.53 -8.83 -5.22
N LEU A 11 -1.58 -8.59 -4.31
CA LEU A 11 -1.43 -7.32 -3.59
C LEU A 11 -0.46 -6.39 -4.31
N ILE A 12 -0.99 -5.36 -4.95
CA ILE A 12 -0.18 -4.23 -5.42
C ILE A 12 -0.09 -3.23 -4.28
N TRP A 13 1.12 -2.75 -3.98
CA TRP A 13 1.33 -1.72 -2.98
C TRP A 13 2.22 -0.62 -3.53
N ALA A 14 1.70 0.59 -3.48
CA ALA A 14 2.42 1.80 -3.82
C ALA A 14 2.39 2.79 -2.65
N THR A 15 3.54 3.39 -2.37
CA THR A 15 3.68 4.39 -1.32
C THR A 15 4.94 5.22 -1.57
N ARG A 16 5.29 6.07 -0.62
CA ARG A 16 6.53 6.84 -0.60
C ARG A 16 7.23 6.65 0.73
N GLY A 17 8.47 7.10 0.83
CA GLY A 17 9.17 7.13 2.10
C GLY A 17 9.48 8.52 2.56
N ARG A 18 10.36 8.59 3.56
CA ARG A 18 10.81 9.88 4.09
C ARG A 18 11.63 10.66 3.07
N SER A 19 12.60 9.98 2.46
CA SER A 19 13.62 10.54 1.57
C SER A 19 13.42 10.16 0.09
N TRP A 20 12.41 9.36 -0.23
CA TRP A 20 12.15 8.83 -1.56
C TRP A 20 10.69 9.02 -1.97
N GLY A 21 10.48 9.29 -3.27
CA GLY A 21 9.18 9.59 -3.85
C GLY A 21 8.25 8.37 -3.97
N PHE A 22 7.14 8.54 -4.69
CA PHE A 22 6.16 7.46 -4.86
C PHE A 22 6.73 6.30 -5.70
N ARG A 23 6.58 5.06 -5.23
CA ARG A 23 7.07 3.83 -5.87
C ARG A 23 6.18 2.64 -5.55
N PHE A 24 6.16 1.67 -6.46
CA PHE A 24 5.61 0.34 -6.20
C PHE A 24 6.62 -0.48 -5.39
N LEU A 25 6.15 -1.01 -4.26
CA LEU A 25 6.92 -1.93 -3.42
C LEU A 25 6.46 -3.38 -3.60
N LEU A 26 5.21 -3.58 -4.04
CA LEU A 26 4.67 -4.87 -4.44
C LEU A 26 3.90 -4.69 -5.75
N ASP A 27 4.07 -5.62 -6.68
CA ASP A 27 3.44 -5.63 -8.00
C ASP A 27 2.27 -6.63 -8.10
N GLY A 28 1.97 -7.36 -7.01
CA GLY A 28 0.92 -8.37 -6.97
C GLY A 28 1.17 -9.56 -7.90
N GLY A 29 2.40 -9.77 -8.39
CA GLY A 29 2.74 -10.84 -9.35
C GLY A 29 2.22 -10.58 -10.77
N LEU A 30 1.85 -9.33 -11.10
CA LEU A 30 1.31 -8.97 -12.40
C LEU A 30 2.42 -8.53 -13.37
N SER A 31 2.24 -8.83 -14.66
CA SER A 31 3.10 -8.30 -15.72
C SER A 31 2.99 -6.78 -15.90
N ASP A 32 1.85 -6.19 -15.55
CA ASP A 32 1.61 -4.74 -15.63
C ASP A 32 0.84 -4.23 -14.39
N PRO A 33 1.55 -3.98 -13.27
CA PRO A 33 0.95 -3.48 -12.04
C PRO A 33 0.47 -2.03 -12.17
N LEU A 34 1.10 -1.22 -13.03
CA LEU A 34 0.75 0.18 -13.22
C LEU A 34 -0.65 0.31 -13.82
N LEU A 35 -0.94 -0.44 -14.89
CA LEU A 35 -2.26 -0.43 -15.50
C LEU A 35 -3.37 -0.88 -14.54
N ALA A 36 -3.10 -1.89 -13.71
CA ALA A 36 -4.04 -2.36 -12.70
C ALA A 36 -4.30 -1.29 -11.63
N TYR A 37 -3.25 -0.60 -11.19
CA TYR A 37 -3.29 0.52 -10.27
C TYR A 37 -4.07 1.72 -10.81
N GLU A 38 -3.74 2.22 -12.00
CA GLU A 38 -4.40 3.39 -12.60
C GLU A 38 -5.90 3.14 -12.78
N ARG A 39 -6.29 1.94 -13.24
CA ARG A 39 -7.70 1.55 -13.34
C ARG A 39 -8.40 1.49 -11.99
N ALA A 40 -7.69 1.08 -10.95
CA ALA A 40 -8.23 0.97 -9.60
C ALA A 40 -8.40 2.33 -8.93
N PHE A 41 -7.53 3.31 -9.22
CA PHE A 41 -7.51 4.66 -8.63
C PHE A 41 -8.07 5.78 -9.52
N ALA A 42 -8.47 5.49 -10.77
CA ALA A 42 -9.05 6.47 -11.67
C ALA A 42 -10.16 7.31 -11.01
N ASN A 43 -10.07 8.63 -11.06
CA ASN A 43 -11.01 9.57 -10.43
C ASN A 43 -11.05 9.52 -8.88
N LEU A 44 -9.97 9.14 -8.20
CA LEU A 44 -9.84 9.17 -6.73
C LEU A 44 -8.66 10.02 -6.25
N GLU A 45 -8.23 11.00 -7.02
CA GLU A 45 -6.94 11.67 -6.79
C GLU A 45 -6.88 12.49 -5.48
N ASP A 46 -8.02 12.99 -4.99
CA ASP A 46 -8.06 13.96 -3.89
C ASP A 46 -8.42 13.38 -2.50
N GLU A 47 -8.93 12.14 -2.42
CA GLU A 47 -9.45 11.60 -1.16
C GLU A 47 -8.34 11.00 -0.28
N PRO A 48 -8.14 11.44 0.97
CA PRO A 48 -7.05 10.95 1.83
C PRO A 48 -7.24 9.50 2.31
N THR A 49 -8.49 9.04 2.34
CA THR A 49 -8.87 7.66 2.61
C THR A 49 -9.82 7.19 1.52
N THR A 50 -9.69 5.95 1.08
CA THR A 50 -10.58 5.39 0.06
C THR A 50 -10.68 3.90 0.23
N CYS A 51 -11.89 3.36 0.14
CA CYS A 51 -12.12 1.94 -0.11
C CYS A 51 -13.11 1.84 -1.27
N ARG A 52 -12.59 1.66 -2.49
CA ARG A 52 -13.42 1.52 -3.69
C ARG A 52 -13.38 0.09 -4.16
N ARG A 53 -14.54 -0.54 -4.11
CA ARG A 53 -14.72 -1.92 -4.55
C ARG A 53 -15.22 -1.94 -5.98
N THR A 54 -14.65 -2.85 -6.75
CA THR A 54 -15.13 -3.23 -8.08
C THR A 54 -15.16 -4.76 -8.13
N ALA A 55 -15.84 -5.35 -9.13
CA ALA A 55 -16.24 -6.76 -9.15
C ALA A 55 -15.21 -7.79 -8.62
N HIS A 56 -13.91 -7.59 -8.86
CA HIS A 56 -12.84 -8.52 -8.46
C HIS A 56 -11.63 -7.83 -7.80
N LYS A 57 -11.76 -6.55 -7.41
CA LYS A 57 -10.65 -5.82 -6.77
C LYS A 57 -11.10 -4.67 -5.89
N VAL A 58 -10.27 -4.34 -4.91
CA VAL A 58 -10.44 -3.20 -4.03
C VAL A 58 -9.27 -2.24 -4.18
N ALA A 59 -9.57 -0.98 -4.50
CA ALA A 59 -8.63 0.12 -4.36
C ALA A 59 -8.74 0.65 -2.93
N LEU A 60 -7.65 0.59 -2.19
CA LEU A 60 -7.60 0.93 -0.78
C LEU A 60 -6.53 1.99 -0.56
N ARG A 61 -6.91 3.09 0.07
CA ARG A 61 -6.01 4.17 0.49
C ARG A 61 -6.27 4.49 1.94
N PHE A 62 -5.19 4.59 2.71
CA PHE A 62 -5.23 5.13 4.06
C PHE A 62 -3.90 5.83 4.41
N PRO A 63 -3.92 6.84 5.31
CA PRO A 63 -2.70 7.43 5.83
C PRO A 63 -1.92 6.40 6.67
N ASP A 64 -0.60 6.55 6.73
CA ASP A 64 0.26 5.69 7.57
C ASP A 64 -0.30 5.58 9.00
N PRO A 65 -0.64 4.37 9.47
CA PRO A 65 -1.26 4.18 10.79
C PRO A 65 -0.38 4.63 11.97
N LEU A 66 0.93 4.76 11.75
CA LEU A 66 1.88 5.26 12.74
C LEU A 66 2.16 6.76 12.58
N GLY A 67 1.46 7.44 11.66
CA GLY A 67 1.60 8.88 11.42
C GLY A 67 2.94 9.28 10.81
N ARG A 68 3.65 8.36 10.14
CA ARG A 68 4.94 8.67 9.52
C ARG A 68 4.78 9.67 8.39
N THR A 69 5.73 10.60 8.34
CA THR A 69 5.72 11.70 7.38
C THR A 69 6.85 11.62 6.35
N ASP A 70 6.63 12.24 5.19
CA ASP A 70 7.68 12.51 4.21
C ASP A 70 8.59 13.67 4.67
N ALA A 71 9.64 13.98 3.90
CA ALA A 71 10.54 15.10 4.21
C ALA A 71 9.83 16.48 4.28
N ALA A 72 8.66 16.63 3.67
CA ALA A 72 7.86 17.85 3.71
C ALA A 72 6.88 17.88 4.90
N GLY A 73 6.88 16.85 5.76
CA GLY A 73 6.01 16.77 6.93
C GLY A 73 4.58 16.29 6.62
N ARG A 74 4.31 15.79 5.40
CA ARG A 74 2.99 15.25 5.04
C ARG A 74 2.91 13.79 5.47
N VAL A 75 1.78 13.39 6.06
CA VAL A 75 1.53 11.98 6.41
C VAL A 75 1.54 11.16 5.12
N ILE A 76 2.27 10.04 5.15
CA ILE A 76 2.48 9.21 3.97
C ILE A 76 1.20 8.43 3.68
N PRO A 77 0.64 8.50 2.46
CA PRO A 77 -0.44 7.63 2.05
C PRO A 77 0.11 6.24 1.70
N HIS A 78 -0.64 5.22 2.09
CA HIS A 78 -0.47 3.86 1.59
C HIS A 78 -1.59 3.55 0.63
N GLU A 79 -1.22 3.15 -0.58
CA GLU A 79 -2.16 2.82 -1.64
C GLU A 79 -2.00 1.36 -2.04
N PHE A 80 -3.10 0.64 -2.00
CA PHE A 80 -3.15 -0.78 -2.31
C PHE A 80 -4.18 -1.04 -3.38
N VAL A 81 -3.86 -1.97 -4.27
CA VAL A 81 -4.87 -2.68 -5.06
C VAL A 81 -4.84 -4.11 -4.61
N VAL A 82 -5.96 -4.54 -4.06
CA VAL A 82 -6.16 -5.90 -3.56
C VAL A 82 -6.99 -6.66 -4.58
N LEU A 83 -6.47 -7.80 -5.03
CA LEU A 83 -7.11 -8.70 -5.98
C LEU A 83 -7.52 -10.01 -5.29
N GLY A 84 -8.35 -10.80 -5.96
CA GLY A 84 -8.65 -12.18 -5.55
C GLY A 84 -9.53 -12.28 -4.30
N ASP A 85 -9.29 -13.31 -3.49
CA ASP A 85 -10.13 -13.62 -2.33
C ASP A 85 -10.01 -12.58 -1.22
N LEU A 86 -8.82 -12.02 -1.00
CA LEU A 86 -8.62 -10.95 -0.02
C LEU A 86 -9.48 -9.70 -0.33
N ALA A 87 -9.72 -9.43 -1.61
CA ALA A 87 -10.60 -8.33 -2.05
C ALA A 87 -12.07 -8.54 -1.65
N LYS A 88 -12.50 -9.79 -1.44
CA LYS A 88 -13.87 -10.13 -1.04
C LYS A 88 -14.12 -9.81 0.44
N GLU A 89 -13.07 -9.87 1.25
CA GLU A 89 -13.14 -9.64 2.70
C GLU A 89 -13.14 -8.15 3.05
N ILE A 90 -12.47 -7.32 2.25
CA ILE A 90 -12.35 -5.87 2.51
C ILE A 90 -13.64 -5.15 2.10
N GLN A 91 -14.46 -4.73 3.08
CA GLN A 91 -15.67 -3.93 2.85
C GLN A 91 -15.45 -2.43 3.12
N SER A 92 -14.44 -2.10 3.93
CA SER A 92 -14.18 -0.75 4.44
C SER A 92 -12.69 -0.45 4.51
N VAL A 93 -12.34 0.81 4.85
CA VAL A 93 -10.95 1.19 5.10
C VAL A 93 -10.42 0.47 6.34
N GLU A 94 -11.21 0.36 7.41
CA GLU A 94 -10.87 -0.41 8.61
C GLU A 94 -10.54 -1.87 8.31
N ASP A 95 -11.36 -2.56 7.50
CA ASP A 95 -11.09 -3.96 7.12
C ASP A 95 -9.76 -4.05 6.36
N GLY A 96 -9.55 -3.12 5.43
CA GLY A 96 -8.33 -3.05 4.65
C GLY A 96 -7.10 -2.82 5.53
N LEU A 97 -7.21 -1.95 6.53
CA LEU A 97 -6.13 -1.70 7.49
C LEU A 97 -5.87 -2.96 8.33
N GLN A 98 -6.91 -3.63 8.86
CA GLN A 98 -6.75 -4.84 9.66
C GLN A 98 -6.17 -6.02 8.88
N GLN A 99 -6.59 -6.18 7.61
CA GLN A 99 -6.21 -7.32 6.78
C GLN A 99 -4.93 -7.11 5.98
N VAL A 100 -4.60 -5.88 5.54
CA VAL A 100 -3.43 -5.63 4.67
C VAL A 100 -2.24 -5.12 5.47
N TRP A 101 -2.45 -4.22 6.42
CA TRP A 101 -1.36 -3.56 7.14
C TRP A 101 -0.38 -4.53 7.83
N PRO A 102 -0.83 -5.60 8.52
CA PRO A 102 0.08 -6.52 9.20
C PRO A 102 1.11 -7.19 8.27
N HIS A 103 0.81 -7.35 6.98
CA HIS A 103 1.71 -7.96 6.00
C HIS A 103 2.84 -7.02 5.55
N VAL A 104 2.58 -5.71 5.54
CA VAL A 104 3.52 -4.73 4.97
C VAL A 104 4.19 -3.85 6.01
N ALA A 105 3.64 -3.74 7.23
CA ALA A 105 4.11 -2.85 8.27
C ALA A 105 5.58 -3.09 8.64
N GLY A 106 5.97 -4.37 8.80
CA GLY A 106 7.34 -4.78 9.14
C GLY A 106 8.34 -4.39 8.05
N THR A 107 8.03 -4.71 6.79
CA THR A 107 8.85 -4.34 5.64
C THR A 107 8.95 -2.83 5.50
N TYR A 108 7.84 -2.11 5.61
CA TYR A 108 7.81 -0.66 5.50
C TYR A 108 8.65 0.02 6.58
N ALA A 109 8.60 -0.46 7.82
CA ALA A 109 9.41 0.06 8.92
C ALA A 109 10.93 -0.01 8.63
N ARG A 110 11.38 -1.05 7.92
CA ARG A 110 12.80 -1.22 7.54
C ARG A 110 13.21 -0.27 6.41
N ILE A 111 12.32 0.01 5.45
CA ILE A 111 12.67 0.76 4.22
C ILE A 111 12.27 2.24 4.24
N TRP A 112 11.37 2.65 5.15
CA TRP A 112 10.81 4.01 5.20
C TRP A 112 11.89 5.10 5.17
N TYR A 113 12.99 4.88 5.90
CA TYR A 113 14.14 5.79 5.93
C TYR A 113 15.24 5.40 4.91
N CYS A 114 15.34 4.11 4.58
CA CYS A 114 16.54 3.53 4.00
C CYS A 114 16.51 3.41 2.47
N LEU A 115 15.33 3.37 1.83
CA LEU A 115 15.27 3.23 0.37
C LEU A 115 15.84 4.48 -0.32
N GLY A 116 17.08 4.41 -0.83
CA GLY A 116 17.77 5.54 -1.47
C GLY A 116 18.96 6.10 -0.68
N SER A 117 19.31 5.52 0.47
CA SER A 117 20.59 5.78 1.12
C SER A 117 21.60 4.70 0.70
N THR A 118 22.73 5.10 0.11
CA THR A 118 23.88 4.21 -0.16
C THR A 118 24.60 3.74 1.11
N ARG A 119 24.06 4.04 2.30
CA ARG A 119 24.59 3.60 3.58
C ARG A 119 23.68 2.53 4.17
N PRO A 120 24.25 1.42 4.69
CA PRO A 120 23.44 0.40 5.35
C PRO A 120 22.73 0.99 6.56
N CYS A 121 21.43 0.73 6.61
CA CYS A 121 20.72 0.52 7.85
C CYS A 121 21.07 -0.90 8.35
#